data_AF-A0A6G0VI42-F1
#
_entry.id   AF-A0A6G0VI42-F1
#
_cell.length_a   1.000
_cell.length_b   1.000
_cell.length_c   1.000
_cell.angle_alpha   90.00
_cell.angle_beta   90.00
_cell.angle_gamma   90.00
#
_symmetry.space_group_name_H-M   'P 1'
#
loop_
_entity.id
_entity.type
_entity.pdbx_description
1 polymer ?
#
loop_
_entity_poly.entity_id
_entity_poly.type
_entity_poly.pdbx_seq_one_letter_code
_entity_poly.pdbx_strand_id
1 'polypeptide(L)'
;LNGKWKLPVGYFLQNKITATVQAELVKSALNHSHKSGLKVWGVTCDGAYANLSTMKILGCKIGDNYDEIQCWFNHPIDNTRVYYIPDACHMLKLARNTLGNNHVLESNNGFIKWEHIADIYDEQNKLTLKFANKISMAHVHWTNNKMKVKYAAQTLSSSTADTLEYLSSIKYPRFNNVASTAEFCRVIDRIFDFLNSKSKFSKGYKSPIFKSNIITLENIIIPLIKYLYTLKFKGSFLYTSAKKTFIIGIAIAVKSMFSITRELFVVSPYFSYFSQDHLEILFGRIRQKFGANNPVVPNVTQFKTAMKQILLKNSIKCRTNGNCNSFDDDPVGSLFEYKWAKKKNREEFPTQSLNHNDDYNIMQNKLDLLNNLQSSSICYEAKRSILYYIAGYIVRKINLNCESCKESLLLQ
;
A
#
# COMPACT_ATOMS: atom_id res chain seq x y z
N LEU A 1 5.03 3.55 -21.99
CA LEU A 1 4.41 2.72 -20.92
C LEU A 1 3.65 1.51 -21.46
N ASN A 2 3.47 1.36 -22.78
CA ASN A 2 2.85 0.16 -23.36
C ASN A 2 3.90 -0.96 -23.44
N GLY A 3 3.97 -1.74 -22.36
CA GLY A 3 4.90 -2.85 -22.18
C GLY A 3 5.27 -3.00 -20.71
N LYS A 4 5.24 -4.22 -20.17
CA LYS A 4 5.66 -4.51 -18.79
C LYS A 4 7.10 -5.00 -18.80
N TRP A 5 8.05 -4.08 -18.77
CA TRP A 5 9.47 -4.40 -18.68
C TRP A 5 10.15 -3.62 -17.56
N LYS A 6 11.23 -4.17 -17.02
CA LYS A 6 12.02 -3.58 -15.94
C LYS A 6 13.49 -3.89 -16.22
N LEU A 7 14.35 -2.88 -16.13
CA LEU A 7 15.77 -3.01 -16.39
C LEU A 7 16.56 -2.18 -15.37
N PRO A 8 17.48 -2.78 -14.61
CA PRO A 8 18.46 -2.01 -13.87
C PRO A 8 19.37 -1.24 -14.84
N VAL A 9 19.38 0.08 -14.76
CA VAL A 9 20.20 0.95 -15.65
C VAL A 9 21.59 1.23 -15.09
N GLY A 10 21.80 1.01 -13.79
CA GLY A 10 23.08 1.24 -13.12
C GLY A 10 23.01 0.94 -11.63
N TYR A 11 24.18 0.74 -11.02
CA TYR A 11 24.33 0.65 -9.57
C TYR A 11 25.68 1.27 -9.16
N PHE A 12 25.73 1.79 -7.93
CA PHE A 12 26.92 2.41 -7.37
C PHE A 12 27.17 1.80 -5.99
N LEU A 13 28.42 1.43 -5.72
CA LEU A 13 28.82 0.87 -4.44
C LEU A 13 29.43 2.00 -3.61
N GLN A 14 28.83 2.26 -2.47
CA GLN A 14 29.18 3.39 -1.63
C GLN A 14 28.99 3.05 -0.16
N ASN A 15 29.75 3.72 0.71
CA ASN A 15 29.50 3.70 2.14
C ASN A 15 28.50 4.81 2.53
N LYS A 16 28.76 6.04 2.10
CA LYS A 16 27.87 7.21 2.25
C LYS A 16 27.93 8.06 0.98
N ILE A 17 26.84 8.75 0.67
CA ILE A 17 26.75 9.69 -0.47
C ILE A 17 26.15 11.00 -0.01
N THR A 18 26.66 12.10 -0.55
CA THR A 18 26.07 13.42 -0.34
C THR A 18 24.92 13.63 -1.32
N ALA A 19 23.97 14.48 -0.95
CA ALA A 19 22.82 14.79 -1.80
C ALA A 19 23.25 15.35 -3.19
N THR A 20 24.36 16.08 -3.23
CA THR A 20 24.96 16.64 -4.45
C THR A 20 25.46 15.54 -5.40
N VAL A 21 26.26 14.59 -4.90
CA VAL A 21 26.75 13.48 -5.73
C VAL A 21 25.57 12.64 -6.22
N GLN A 22 24.58 12.38 -5.36
CA GLN A 22 23.39 11.65 -5.75
C GLN A 22 22.58 12.37 -6.84
N ALA A 23 22.50 13.71 -6.81
CA ALA A 23 21.85 14.50 -7.86
C ALA A 23 22.57 14.33 -9.21
N GLU A 24 23.91 14.35 -9.22
CA GLU A 24 24.70 14.12 -10.44
C GLU A 24 24.52 12.69 -10.99
N LEU A 25 24.40 11.68 -10.12
CA LEU A 25 24.10 10.31 -10.55
C LEU A 25 22.71 10.22 -11.20
N VAL A 26 21.71 10.92 -10.65
CA VAL A 26 20.36 11.00 -11.26
C VAL A 26 20.44 11.69 -12.62
N LYS A 27 21.13 12.83 -12.75
CA LYS A 27 21.32 13.52 -14.03
C LYS A 27 22.02 12.64 -15.06
N SER A 28 23.03 11.89 -14.66
CA SER A 28 23.74 10.94 -15.53
C SER A 28 22.82 9.83 -16.03
N ALA A 29 22.02 9.22 -15.14
CA ALA A 29 21.04 8.21 -15.53
C ALA A 29 19.98 8.75 -16.51
N LEU A 30 19.53 10.00 -16.31
CA LEU A 30 18.62 10.70 -17.21
C LEU A 30 19.26 10.92 -18.59
N ASN A 31 20.51 11.42 -18.63
CA ASN A 31 21.26 11.64 -19.87
C ASN A 31 21.41 10.34 -20.69
N HIS A 32 21.84 9.24 -20.05
CA HIS A 32 21.98 7.95 -20.72
C HIS A 32 20.63 7.39 -21.21
N SER A 33 19.56 7.58 -20.44
CA SER A 33 18.21 7.15 -20.84
C SER A 33 17.74 7.92 -22.07
N HIS A 34 17.92 9.24 -22.08
CA HIS A 34 17.54 10.10 -23.20
C HIS A 34 18.33 9.78 -24.47
N LYS A 35 19.65 9.57 -24.37
CA LYS A 35 20.51 9.11 -25.49
C LYS A 35 20.06 7.77 -26.08
N SER A 36 19.42 6.93 -25.26
CA SER A 36 18.86 5.64 -25.69
C SER A 36 17.44 5.76 -26.26
N GLY A 37 16.92 6.98 -26.43
CA GLY A 37 15.57 7.24 -26.93
C GLY A 37 14.45 7.04 -25.89
N LEU A 38 14.79 6.94 -24.60
CA LEU A 38 13.79 6.75 -23.53
C LEU A 38 13.37 8.08 -22.92
N LYS A 39 12.05 8.31 -22.85
CA LYS A 39 11.46 9.42 -22.07
C LYS A 39 11.24 8.99 -20.62
N VAL A 40 11.88 9.68 -19.68
CA VAL A 40 11.70 9.46 -18.24
C VAL A 40 10.66 10.43 -17.70
N TRP A 41 9.54 9.90 -17.20
CA TRP A 41 8.44 10.72 -16.66
C TRP A 41 8.64 11.13 -15.20
N GLY A 42 9.35 10.32 -14.41
CA GLY A 42 9.55 10.63 -13.02
C GLY A 42 10.56 9.73 -12.33
N VAL A 43 10.99 10.18 -11.15
CA VAL A 43 11.93 9.51 -10.26
C VAL A 43 11.22 9.19 -8.95
N THR A 44 11.34 7.94 -8.50
CA THR A 44 10.76 7.46 -7.25
C THR A 44 11.87 7.05 -6.29
N CYS A 45 11.74 7.45 -5.03
CA CYS A 45 12.62 7.04 -3.95
C CYS A 45 11.87 7.08 -2.60
N ASP A 46 12.53 6.57 -1.56
CA ASP A 46 11.99 6.63 -0.21
C ASP A 46 12.05 8.06 0.37
N GLY A 47 11.52 8.23 1.57
CA GLY A 47 11.47 9.52 2.27
C GLY A 47 12.74 9.89 3.04
N ALA A 48 13.90 9.31 2.74
CA ALA A 48 15.12 9.69 3.46
C ALA A 48 15.44 11.19 3.27
N TYR A 49 15.98 11.83 4.32
CA TYR A 49 16.34 13.24 4.28
C TYR A 49 17.31 13.56 3.14
N ALA A 50 18.29 12.68 2.90
CA ALA A 50 19.24 12.81 1.78
C ALA A 50 18.52 12.86 0.42
N ASN A 51 17.53 12.00 0.20
CA ASN A 51 16.76 11.95 -1.03
C ASN A 51 15.94 13.23 -1.26
N LEU A 52 15.31 13.76 -0.21
CA LEU A 52 14.61 15.05 -0.29
C LEU A 52 15.58 16.20 -0.65
N SER A 53 16.76 16.22 -0.03
CA SER A 53 17.80 17.20 -0.36
C SER A 53 18.30 17.06 -1.80
N THR A 54 18.46 15.84 -2.32
CA THR A 54 18.79 15.60 -3.73
C THR A 54 17.73 16.18 -4.65
N MET A 55 16.45 15.95 -4.37
CA MET A 55 15.37 16.50 -5.20
C MET A 55 15.32 18.02 -5.17
N LYS A 56 15.64 18.66 -4.03
CA LYS A 56 15.80 20.12 -3.96
C LYS A 56 16.93 20.62 -4.85
N ILE A 57 18.09 19.96 -4.82
CA ILE A 57 19.25 20.29 -5.67
C ILE A 57 18.90 20.16 -7.16
N LEU A 58 18.07 19.17 -7.52
CA LEU A 58 17.61 18.98 -8.89
C LEU A 58 16.61 20.07 -9.34
N GLY A 59 15.93 20.74 -8.41
CA GLY A 59 15.04 21.87 -8.70
C GLY A 59 13.62 21.76 -8.14
N CYS A 60 13.29 20.69 -7.40
CA CYS A 60 11.99 20.57 -6.73
C CYS A 60 11.88 21.57 -5.58
N LYS A 61 10.72 22.23 -5.47
CA LYS A 61 10.39 23.09 -4.32
C LYS A 61 9.48 22.34 -3.38
N ILE A 62 9.98 22.10 -2.18
CA ILE A 62 9.24 21.47 -1.09
C ILE A 62 8.70 22.61 -0.23
N GLY A 63 7.39 22.83 -0.29
CA GLY A 63 6.71 23.92 0.42
C GLY A 63 6.00 23.46 1.70
N ASP A 64 5.73 24.45 2.55
CA ASP A 64 4.93 24.32 3.77
C ASP A 64 3.42 24.33 3.47
N ASN A 65 3.04 24.60 2.21
CA ASN A 65 1.69 24.49 1.69
C ASN A 65 1.67 23.63 0.42
N TYR A 66 0.59 22.86 0.21
CA TYR A 66 0.36 22.05 -0.97
C TYR A 66 0.44 22.85 -2.28
N ASP A 67 -0.06 24.08 -2.29
CA ASP A 67 -0.13 24.91 -3.50
C ASP A 67 1.25 25.35 -4.00
N GLU A 68 2.18 25.58 -3.09
CA GLU A 68 3.56 26.03 -3.35
C GLU A 68 4.51 24.91 -3.78
N ILE A 69 4.09 23.64 -3.66
CA ILE A 69 4.93 22.49 -4.03
C ILE A 69 5.18 22.49 -5.53
N GLN A 70 6.47 22.55 -5.89
CA GLN A 70 6.95 22.21 -7.23
C GLN A 70 7.53 20.80 -7.19
N CYS A 71 6.74 19.84 -7.67
CA CYS A 71 7.04 18.41 -7.62
C CYS A 71 7.82 17.88 -8.84
N TRP A 72 8.47 18.76 -9.60
CA TRP A 72 9.20 18.42 -10.82
C TRP A 72 10.45 19.30 -10.98
N PHE A 73 11.37 18.79 -11.79
CA PHE A 73 12.55 19.49 -12.27
C PHE A 73 12.72 19.26 -13.78
N ASN A 74 13.59 20.06 -14.42
CA ASN A 74 13.84 19.94 -15.84
C ASN A 74 14.88 18.85 -16.13
N HIS A 75 14.61 18.04 -17.14
CA HIS A 75 15.56 17.10 -17.69
C HIS A 75 16.80 17.85 -18.24
N PRO A 76 18.03 17.36 -17.98
CA PRO A 76 19.26 18.11 -18.30
C PRO A 76 19.58 18.27 -19.80
N ILE A 77 18.75 17.75 -20.70
CA ILE A 77 19.00 17.76 -22.17
C ILE A 77 17.87 18.46 -22.91
N ASP A 78 16.66 17.89 -22.85
CA ASP A 78 15.49 18.38 -23.59
C ASP A 78 14.61 19.33 -22.78
N ASN A 79 15.00 19.66 -21.54
CA ASN A 79 14.27 20.53 -20.62
C ASN A 79 12.82 20.07 -20.34
N THR A 80 12.49 18.81 -20.62
CA THR A 80 11.18 18.23 -20.30
C THR A 80 11.02 18.01 -18.80
N ARG A 81 9.78 18.01 -18.30
CA ARG A 81 9.53 17.83 -16.86
C ARG A 81 9.75 16.38 -16.44
N VAL A 82 10.55 16.22 -15.39
CA VAL A 82 10.72 14.96 -14.66
C VAL A 82 10.13 15.13 -13.27
N TYR A 83 9.14 14.32 -12.95
CA TYR A 83 8.40 14.43 -11.68
C TYR A 83 9.05 13.64 -10.55
N TYR A 84 9.08 14.22 -9.35
CA TYR A 84 9.48 13.52 -8.13
C TYR A 84 8.28 12.83 -7.50
N ILE A 85 8.34 11.51 -7.31
CA ILE A 85 7.23 10.71 -6.79
C ILE A 85 7.72 9.93 -5.58
N PRO A 86 7.55 10.46 -4.35
CA PRO A 86 7.87 9.73 -3.13
C PRO A 86 7.14 8.39 -3.02
N ASP A 87 7.79 7.38 -2.43
CA ASP A 87 7.15 6.09 -2.18
C ASP A 87 6.03 6.20 -1.13
N ALA A 88 4.79 6.03 -1.57
CA ALA A 88 3.59 6.05 -0.72
C ALA A 88 3.63 4.98 0.38
N CYS A 89 4.18 3.78 0.09
CA CYS A 89 4.33 2.71 1.08
C CYS A 89 5.26 3.14 2.22
N HIS A 90 6.35 3.84 1.89
CA HIS A 90 7.23 4.43 2.89
C HIS A 90 6.54 5.53 3.69
N MET A 91 5.81 6.43 3.04
CA MET A 91 5.08 7.51 3.74
C MET A 91 4.05 6.98 4.74
N LEU A 92 3.31 5.94 4.36
CA LEU A 92 2.36 5.27 5.25
C LEU A 92 3.03 4.69 6.50
N LYS A 93 4.21 4.07 6.34
CA LYS A 93 5.00 3.59 7.49
C LYS A 93 5.40 4.75 8.40
N LEU A 94 5.84 5.87 7.84
CA LEU A 94 6.20 7.06 8.62
C LEU A 94 5.01 7.69 9.34
N ALA A 95 3.81 7.72 8.72
CA ALA A 95 2.59 8.18 9.38
C ALA A 95 2.27 7.33 10.61
N ARG A 96 2.27 5.99 10.46
CA ARG A 96 2.07 5.05 11.58
C ARG A 96 3.13 5.20 12.65
N ASN A 97 4.41 5.27 12.26
CA ASN A 97 5.51 5.42 13.21
C ASN A 97 5.46 6.76 13.96
N THR A 98 5.02 7.84 13.31
CA THR A 98 4.85 9.15 13.94
C THR A 98 3.81 9.08 15.04
N LEU A 99 2.62 8.54 14.75
CA LEU A 99 1.58 8.36 15.76
C LEU A 99 2.03 7.41 16.88
N GLY A 100 2.61 6.25 16.51
CA GLY A 100 3.04 5.24 17.45
C GLY A 100 4.20 5.67 18.37
N ASN A 101 5.10 6.55 17.93
CA ASN A 101 6.17 7.10 18.78
C ASN A 101 5.68 8.25 19.67
N ASN A 102 4.76 9.06 19.16
CA ASN A 102 4.29 10.26 19.85
C ASN A 102 3.17 9.98 20.84
N HIS A 103 2.49 8.85 20.67
CA HIS A 103 1.27 8.42 21.35
C HIS A 103 0.06 9.34 21.12
N VAL A 104 0.26 10.66 21.06
CA VAL A 104 -0.78 11.65 20.84
C VAL A 104 -0.34 12.63 19.76
N LEU A 105 -1.20 12.84 18.77
CA LEU A 105 -1.15 13.96 17.84
C LEU A 105 -2.40 14.83 18.05
N GLU A 106 -2.34 16.04 17.54
CA GLU A 106 -3.42 17.03 17.64
C GLU A 106 -3.94 17.34 16.23
N SER A 107 -5.25 17.46 16.12
CA SER A 107 -5.95 17.99 14.95
C SER A 107 -6.81 19.17 15.39
N ASN A 108 -7.36 19.93 14.44
CA ASN A 108 -8.32 20.99 14.76
C ASN A 108 -9.57 20.45 15.50
N ASN A 109 -9.90 19.17 15.31
CA ASN A 109 -11.10 18.52 15.87
C ASN A 109 -10.85 17.82 17.20
N GLY A 110 -9.60 17.76 17.69
CA GLY A 110 -9.25 17.07 18.92
C GLY A 110 -8.00 16.18 18.81
N PHE A 111 -7.84 15.28 19.78
CA PHE A 111 -6.65 14.46 19.96
C PHE A 111 -6.72 13.12 19.20
N ILE A 112 -5.67 12.81 18.47
CA ILE A 112 -5.44 11.54 17.79
C ILE A 112 -4.56 10.69 18.70
N LYS A 113 -5.09 9.60 19.27
CA LYS A 113 -4.36 8.80 20.25
C LYS A 113 -4.05 7.40 19.72
N TRP A 114 -2.80 6.96 19.89
CA TRP A 114 -2.39 5.57 19.65
C TRP A 114 -3.11 4.61 20.59
N GLU A 115 -3.40 5.04 21.81
CA GLU A 115 -4.12 4.28 22.83
C GLU A 115 -5.45 3.74 22.32
N HIS A 116 -6.23 4.54 21.57
CA HIS A 116 -7.49 4.08 20.98
C HIS A 116 -7.31 2.84 20.07
N ILE A 117 -6.16 2.72 19.38
CA ILE A 117 -5.85 1.56 18.53
C ILE A 117 -5.41 0.36 19.38
N ALA A 118 -4.67 0.61 20.47
CA ALA A 118 -4.28 -0.43 21.41
C ALA A 118 -5.51 -0.99 22.16
N ASP A 119 -6.43 -0.14 22.58
CA ASP A 119 -7.68 -0.54 23.24
C ASP A 119 -8.54 -1.43 22.34
N ILE A 120 -8.58 -1.20 21.02
CA ILE A 120 -9.26 -2.12 20.08
C ILE A 120 -8.71 -3.53 20.23
N TYR A 121 -7.40 -3.70 20.31
CA TYR A 121 -6.80 -5.02 20.46
C TYR A 121 -7.18 -5.66 21.80
N ASP A 122 -7.06 -4.89 22.89
CA ASP A 122 -7.35 -5.38 24.24
C ASP A 122 -8.81 -5.82 24.39
N GLU A 123 -9.75 -5.02 23.89
CA GLU A 123 -11.18 -5.38 23.92
C GLU A 123 -11.50 -6.56 23.00
N GLN A 124 -10.92 -6.64 21.81
CA GLN A 124 -11.13 -7.78 20.91
C GLN A 124 -10.65 -9.11 21.49
N ASN A 125 -9.66 -9.12 22.39
CA ASN A 125 -9.20 -10.34 23.05
C ASN A 125 -10.12 -10.78 24.20
N LYS A 126 -10.94 -9.86 24.74
CA LYS A 126 -11.98 -10.19 25.73
C LYS A 126 -13.24 -10.75 25.06
N LEU A 127 -13.45 -10.41 23.80
CA LEU A 127 -14.60 -10.88 23.02
C LEU A 127 -14.31 -12.23 22.35
N THR A 128 -15.33 -13.08 22.28
CA THR A 128 -15.29 -14.36 21.55
C THR A 128 -15.20 -14.15 20.04
N LEU A 129 -15.78 -13.05 19.54
CA LEU A 129 -15.77 -12.64 18.14
C LEU A 129 -15.02 -11.32 17.98
N LYS A 130 -14.31 -11.17 16.86
CA LYS A 130 -13.52 -9.97 16.56
C LYS A 130 -14.29 -9.02 15.66
N PHE A 131 -14.04 -7.72 15.79
CA PHE A 131 -14.57 -6.73 14.86
C PHE A 131 -13.98 -6.94 13.46
N ALA A 132 -14.63 -6.35 12.46
CA ALA A 132 -14.25 -6.47 11.05
C ALA A 132 -12.97 -5.67 10.67
N ASN A 133 -12.02 -5.52 11.60
CA ASN A 133 -10.70 -4.95 11.36
C ASN A 133 -9.62 -6.05 11.40
N LYS A 134 -8.36 -5.66 11.20
CA LYS A 134 -7.21 -6.59 11.17
C LYS A 134 -6.22 -6.35 12.30
N ILE A 135 -6.60 -5.57 13.31
CA ILE A 135 -5.74 -5.20 14.43
C ILE A 135 -5.40 -6.45 15.24
N SER A 136 -4.12 -6.59 15.58
CA SER A 136 -3.56 -7.72 16.33
C SER A 136 -2.36 -7.26 17.15
N MET A 137 -1.80 -8.14 17.99
CA MET A 137 -0.61 -7.86 18.80
C MET A 137 0.55 -7.29 17.97
N ALA A 138 0.73 -7.79 16.73
CA ALA A 138 1.77 -7.31 15.82
C ALA A 138 1.60 -5.86 15.37
N HIS A 139 0.36 -5.34 15.40
CA HIS A 139 0.02 -3.95 15.10
C HIS A 139 0.25 -3.05 16.31
N VAL A 140 -0.06 -3.52 17.53
CA VAL A 140 0.17 -2.78 18.77
C VAL A 140 1.66 -2.69 19.08
N HIS A 141 2.39 -3.83 19.01
CA HIS A 141 3.86 -3.90 19.10
C HIS A 141 4.51 -3.58 17.77
N TRP A 142 4.20 -2.38 17.31
CA TRP A 142 4.48 -1.88 15.98
C TRP A 142 6.00 -1.74 15.73
N THR A 143 6.79 -1.53 16.79
CA THR A 143 8.26 -1.37 16.78
C THR A 143 8.96 -2.60 16.19
N ASN A 144 8.55 -3.80 16.61
CA ASN A 144 9.07 -5.08 16.09
C ASN A 144 8.77 -5.27 14.60
N ASN A 145 7.76 -4.58 14.09
CA ASN A 145 7.34 -4.65 12.70
C ASN A 145 7.36 -3.28 12.00
N LYS A 146 8.32 -2.41 12.37
CA LYS A 146 8.45 -1.04 11.86
C LYS A 146 8.51 -0.96 10.32
N MET A 147 9.08 -1.98 9.68
CA MET A 147 9.28 -2.00 8.22
C MET A 147 8.12 -2.64 7.43
N LYS A 148 7.18 -3.32 8.09
CA LYS A 148 6.10 -4.05 7.41
C LYS A 148 4.96 -3.11 7.01
N VAL A 149 4.91 -2.74 5.73
CA VAL A 149 3.87 -1.88 5.15
C VAL A 149 2.46 -2.44 5.38
N LYS A 150 2.29 -3.77 5.29
CA LYS A 150 1.02 -4.46 5.55
C LYS A 150 0.39 -4.04 6.89
N TYR A 151 1.18 -4.02 7.97
CA TYR A 151 0.66 -3.66 9.28
C TYR A 151 0.38 -2.16 9.39
N ALA A 152 1.21 -1.30 8.79
CA ALA A 152 0.91 0.13 8.76
C ALA A 152 -0.43 0.43 8.03
N ALA A 153 -0.68 -0.23 6.90
CA ALA A 153 -1.93 -0.12 6.15
C ALA A 153 -3.15 -0.65 6.91
N GLN A 154 -2.98 -1.73 7.67
CA GLN A 154 -4.05 -2.31 8.48
C GLN A 154 -4.35 -1.47 9.72
N THR A 155 -3.31 -0.90 10.36
CA THR A 155 -3.44 0.02 11.49
C THR A 155 -4.21 1.28 11.10
N LEU A 156 -3.77 1.98 10.05
CA LEU A 156 -4.35 3.24 9.59
C LEU A 156 -5.34 2.99 8.44
N SER A 157 -6.38 2.19 8.70
CA SER A 157 -7.37 1.78 7.70
C SER A 157 -8.75 2.35 7.99
N SER A 158 -9.62 2.42 6.97
CA SER A 158 -11.04 2.74 7.17
C SER A 158 -11.73 1.72 8.08
N SER A 159 -11.36 0.43 8.05
CA SER A 159 -11.94 -0.58 8.96
C SER A 159 -11.58 -0.34 10.43
N THR A 160 -10.41 0.22 10.71
CA THR A 160 -10.03 0.66 12.06
C THR A 160 -10.88 1.86 12.48
N ALA A 161 -11.05 2.84 11.57
CA ALA A 161 -11.89 4.02 11.82
C ALA A 161 -13.36 3.64 12.09
N ASP A 162 -13.93 2.74 11.29
CA ASP A 162 -15.30 2.26 11.46
C ASP A 162 -15.47 1.52 12.80
N THR A 163 -14.46 0.75 13.24
CA THR A 163 -14.48 0.10 14.56
C THR A 163 -14.50 1.13 15.69
N LEU A 164 -13.66 2.19 15.60
CA LEU A 164 -13.62 3.24 16.60
C LEU A 164 -14.97 3.96 16.71
N GLU A 165 -15.54 4.36 15.57
CA GLU A 165 -16.83 5.06 15.53
C GLU A 165 -17.97 4.20 16.04
N TYR A 166 -17.98 2.90 15.69
CA TYR A 166 -18.95 1.94 16.20
C TYR A 166 -18.85 1.78 17.72
N LEU A 167 -17.65 1.58 18.26
CA LEU A 167 -17.46 1.46 19.71
C LEU A 167 -17.85 2.75 20.46
N SER A 168 -17.62 3.90 19.85
CA SER A 168 -18.07 5.18 20.38
C SER A 168 -19.60 5.33 20.33
N SER A 169 -20.28 4.82 19.30
CA SER A 169 -21.73 4.98 19.15
C SER A 169 -22.52 4.16 20.17
N ILE A 170 -22.02 2.98 20.54
CA ILE A 170 -22.55 2.17 21.64
C ILE A 170 -22.04 2.62 23.03
N LYS A 171 -21.30 3.73 23.10
CA LYS A 171 -20.70 4.28 24.32
C LYS A 171 -19.84 3.26 25.08
N TYR A 172 -19.10 2.42 24.35
CA TYR A 172 -18.23 1.42 24.95
C TYR A 172 -17.13 2.11 25.80
N PRO A 173 -16.84 1.63 27.02
CA PRO A 173 -15.79 2.23 27.87
C PRO A 173 -14.45 2.38 27.14
N ARG A 174 -13.72 3.47 27.39
CA ARG A 174 -12.44 3.83 26.75
C ARG A 174 -12.51 4.35 25.30
N PHE A 175 -13.65 4.24 24.62
CA PHE A 175 -13.84 4.76 23.25
C PHE A 175 -14.54 6.12 23.21
N ASN A 176 -14.37 6.92 24.26
CA ASN A 176 -14.85 8.30 24.28
C ASN A 176 -13.88 9.19 23.49
N ASN A 177 -14.40 10.15 22.71
CA ASN A 177 -13.60 11.12 21.96
C ASN A 177 -12.62 10.51 20.93
N VAL A 178 -13.01 9.41 20.27
CA VAL A 178 -12.19 8.75 19.24
C VAL A 178 -12.32 9.36 17.84
N ALA A 179 -13.22 10.33 17.65
CA ALA A 179 -13.57 10.92 16.36
C ALA A 179 -12.35 11.40 15.57
N SER A 180 -11.44 12.15 16.20
CA SER A 180 -10.21 12.62 15.54
C SER A 180 -9.28 11.49 15.12
N THR A 181 -9.24 10.39 15.89
CA THR A 181 -8.43 9.21 15.56
C THR A 181 -9.03 8.43 14.39
N ALA A 182 -10.36 8.29 14.35
CA ALA A 182 -11.07 7.69 13.22
C ALA A 182 -10.89 8.51 11.94
N GLU A 183 -11.04 9.84 12.03
CA GLU A 183 -10.79 10.76 10.91
C GLU A 183 -9.36 10.61 10.37
N PHE A 184 -8.35 10.63 11.25
CA PHE A 184 -6.95 10.45 10.84
C PHE A 184 -6.72 9.11 10.12
N CYS A 185 -7.23 8.01 10.66
CA CYS A 185 -7.10 6.69 10.02
C CYS A 185 -7.75 6.68 8.63
N ARG A 186 -8.95 7.25 8.50
CA ARG A 186 -9.70 7.29 7.25
C ARG A 186 -9.06 8.22 6.21
N VAL A 187 -8.53 9.36 6.63
CA VAL A 187 -7.79 10.29 5.76
C VAL A 187 -6.57 9.58 5.16
N ILE A 188 -5.74 8.95 6.00
CA ILE A 188 -4.54 8.25 5.55
C ILE A 188 -4.89 7.10 4.61
N ASP A 189 -5.89 6.28 4.95
CA ASP A 189 -6.34 5.15 4.12
C ASP A 189 -6.79 5.59 2.73
N ARG A 190 -7.65 6.62 2.65
CA ARG A 190 -8.16 7.15 1.36
C ARG A 190 -7.04 7.70 0.47
N ILE A 191 -6.11 8.46 1.05
CA ILE A 191 -4.95 8.99 0.31
C ILE A 191 -4.06 7.83 -0.16
N PHE A 192 -3.77 6.87 0.71
CA PHE A 192 -2.91 5.74 0.37
C PHE A 192 -3.54 4.88 -0.72
N ASP A 193 -4.84 4.61 -0.65
CA ASP A 193 -5.58 3.88 -1.66
C ASP A 193 -5.57 4.59 -3.03
N PHE A 194 -5.69 5.92 -3.03
CA PHE A 194 -5.54 6.74 -4.24
C PHE A 194 -4.14 6.61 -4.86
N LEU A 195 -3.08 6.71 -4.04
CA LEU A 195 -1.70 6.58 -4.51
C LEU A 195 -1.32 5.15 -4.91
N ASN A 196 -2.05 4.14 -4.45
CA ASN A 196 -1.74 2.72 -4.62
C ASN A 196 -2.77 1.96 -5.46
N SER A 197 -3.44 2.65 -6.38
CA SER A 197 -4.25 1.96 -7.39
C SER A 197 -3.36 1.16 -8.34
N LYS A 198 -3.82 -0.03 -8.77
CA LYS A 198 -3.00 -0.97 -9.58
C LYS A 198 -3.77 -1.59 -10.75
N SER A 199 -5.08 -1.38 -10.82
CA SER A 199 -5.95 -2.05 -11.79
C SER A 199 -6.97 -1.09 -12.37
N LYS A 200 -7.26 -1.28 -13.66
CA LYS A 200 -8.33 -0.56 -14.39
C LYS A 200 -9.72 -0.84 -13.80
N PHE A 201 -9.88 -1.97 -13.10
CA PHE A 201 -11.15 -2.42 -12.53
C PHE A 201 -11.26 -2.18 -11.02
N SER A 202 -10.26 -1.53 -10.41
CA SER A 202 -10.33 -1.15 -9.01
C SER A 202 -11.48 -0.18 -8.78
N LYS A 203 -12.19 -0.32 -7.65
CA LYS A 203 -13.34 0.51 -7.28
C LYS A 203 -12.99 1.44 -6.11
N GLY A 204 -13.80 2.48 -5.91
CA GLY A 204 -13.66 3.43 -4.79
C GLY A 204 -12.42 4.31 -4.92
N TYR A 205 -11.72 4.55 -3.81
CA TYR A 205 -10.50 5.37 -3.78
C TYR A 205 -9.32 4.74 -4.53
N LYS A 206 -9.35 3.43 -4.77
CA LYS A 206 -8.38 2.73 -5.64
C LYS A 206 -8.76 2.84 -7.12
N SER A 207 -9.81 3.56 -7.49
CA SER A 207 -10.19 3.68 -8.89
C SER A 207 -9.06 4.32 -9.70
N PRO A 208 -8.86 3.89 -10.96
CA PRO A 208 -7.92 4.55 -11.84
C PRO A 208 -8.32 6.01 -12.11
N ILE A 209 -7.32 6.85 -12.34
CA ILE A 209 -7.57 8.22 -12.80
C ILE A 209 -7.90 8.16 -14.30
N PHE A 210 -8.93 8.91 -14.68
CA PHE A 210 -9.41 9.12 -16.03
C PHE A 210 -9.55 10.63 -16.29
N LYS A 211 -9.58 11.01 -17.57
CA LYS A 211 -9.80 12.42 -17.95
C LYS A 211 -11.13 12.97 -17.42
N SER A 212 -12.15 12.11 -17.30
CA SER A 212 -13.48 12.49 -16.81
C SER A 212 -13.57 12.64 -15.29
N ASN A 213 -12.79 11.89 -14.50
CA ASN A 213 -12.92 11.87 -13.04
C ASN A 213 -11.82 12.67 -12.31
N ILE A 214 -10.81 13.17 -13.02
CA ILE A 214 -9.65 13.82 -12.41
C ILE A 214 -10.03 15.01 -11.51
N ILE A 215 -10.97 15.85 -11.96
CA ILE A 215 -11.46 17.01 -11.20
C ILE A 215 -12.20 16.56 -9.94
N THR A 216 -13.06 15.54 -10.07
CA THR A 216 -13.77 14.96 -8.91
C THR A 216 -12.80 14.37 -7.90
N LEU A 217 -11.77 13.66 -8.36
CA LEU A 217 -10.73 13.10 -7.49
C LEU A 217 -9.92 14.20 -6.80
N GLU A 218 -9.59 15.30 -7.48
CA GLU A 218 -8.92 16.45 -6.85
C GLU A 218 -9.76 17.07 -5.74
N ASN A 219 -11.05 17.30 -5.99
CA ASN A 219 -11.98 17.84 -5.00
C ASN A 219 -12.10 16.94 -3.77
N ILE A 220 -11.89 15.63 -3.92
CA ILE A 220 -11.93 14.67 -2.83
C ILE A 220 -10.58 14.58 -2.11
N ILE A 221 -9.46 14.50 -2.84
CA ILE A 221 -8.14 14.19 -2.26
C ILE A 221 -7.44 15.44 -1.71
N ILE A 222 -7.54 16.60 -2.38
CA ILE A 222 -6.83 17.82 -1.95
C ILE A 222 -7.23 18.26 -0.53
N PRO A 223 -8.51 18.24 -0.12
CA PRO A 223 -8.89 18.54 1.26
C PRO A 223 -8.26 17.59 2.28
N LEU A 224 -8.10 16.31 1.95
CA LEU A 224 -7.44 15.33 2.82
C LEU A 224 -5.96 15.68 3.01
N ILE A 225 -5.30 16.17 1.97
CA ILE A 225 -3.91 16.65 2.07
C ILE A 225 -3.84 17.90 2.94
N LYS A 226 -4.76 18.85 2.75
CA LYS A 226 -4.84 20.07 3.58
C LYS A 226 -5.06 19.72 5.06
N TYR A 227 -5.89 18.72 5.35
CA TYR A 227 -6.04 18.18 6.71
C TYR A 227 -4.69 17.74 7.31
N LEU A 228 -3.83 17.03 6.55
CA LEU A 228 -2.52 16.60 7.06
C LEU A 228 -1.62 17.77 7.48
N TYR A 229 -1.73 18.92 6.81
CA TYR A 229 -1.01 20.14 7.18
C TYR A 229 -1.56 20.80 8.47
N THR A 230 -2.77 20.44 8.91
CA THR A 230 -3.32 20.95 10.19
C THR A 230 -2.80 20.19 11.42
N LEU A 231 -2.17 19.03 11.22
CA LEU A 231 -1.75 18.17 12.31
C LEU A 231 -0.63 18.81 13.15
N LYS A 232 -0.76 18.70 14.47
CA LYS A 232 0.18 19.25 15.45
C LYS A 232 0.69 18.16 16.40
N PHE A 233 1.81 18.46 17.06
CA PHE A 233 2.36 17.69 18.16
C PHE A 233 2.91 18.67 19.20
N LYS A 234 2.36 18.63 20.42
CA LYS A 234 2.72 19.55 21.51
C LYS A 234 2.54 21.01 21.06
N GLY A 235 1.40 21.31 20.44
CA GLY A 235 1.05 22.63 19.91
C GLY A 235 1.79 23.08 18.64
N SER A 236 2.84 22.38 18.21
CA SER A 236 3.62 22.73 17.00
C SER A 236 3.17 21.94 15.78
N PHE A 237 3.08 22.57 14.62
CA PHE A 237 2.72 21.88 13.38
C PHE A 237 3.70 20.76 13.00
N LEU A 238 3.18 19.61 12.59
CA LEU A 238 4.02 18.47 12.22
C LEU A 238 4.82 18.71 10.95
N TYR A 239 4.30 19.50 9.99
CA TYR A 239 4.98 19.77 8.73
C TYR A 239 6.23 20.67 8.88
N THR A 240 6.36 21.40 9.99
CA THR A 240 7.58 22.17 10.30
C THR A 240 8.59 21.34 11.11
N SER A 241 8.12 20.32 11.82
CA SER A 241 8.95 19.46 12.68
C SER A 241 9.87 18.50 11.90
N ALA A 242 10.76 17.81 12.61
CA ALA A 242 11.57 16.71 12.06
C ALA A 242 10.72 15.51 11.53
N LYS A 243 9.43 15.45 11.85
CA LYS A 243 8.49 14.37 11.46
C LYS A 243 7.65 14.73 10.22
N LYS A 244 7.96 15.84 9.56
CA LYS A 244 7.26 16.35 8.38
C LYS A 244 7.24 15.44 7.16
N THR A 245 8.17 14.50 7.09
CA THR A 245 8.43 13.68 5.89
C THR A 245 7.18 12.99 5.36
N PHE A 246 6.31 12.41 6.20
CA PHE A 246 5.14 11.71 5.70
C PHE A 246 4.11 12.66 5.09
N ILE A 247 3.89 13.83 5.69
CA ILE A 247 2.96 14.86 5.20
C ILE A 247 3.44 15.38 3.86
N ILE A 248 4.70 15.82 3.82
CA ILE A 248 5.33 16.38 2.62
C ILE A 248 5.41 15.34 1.50
N GLY A 249 5.84 14.11 1.81
CA GLY A 249 5.97 13.08 0.80
C GLY A 249 4.63 12.63 0.22
N ILE A 250 3.58 12.54 1.04
CA ILE A 250 2.22 12.31 0.57
C ILE A 250 1.75 13.47 -0.33
N ALA A 251 1.96 14.71 0.09
CA ALA A 251 1.55 15.90 -0.66
C ALA A 251 2.24 15.97 -2.04
N ILE A 252 3.56 15.77 -2.08
CA ILE A 252 4.33 15.71 -3.33
C ILE A 252 3.85 14.55 -4.22
N ALA A 253 3.65 13.35 -3.65
CA ALA A 253 3.21 12.18 -4.43
C ALA A 253 1.85 12.43 -5.09
N VAL A 254 0.90 13.02 -4.36
CA VAL A 254 -0.43 13.39 -4.91
C VAL A 254 -0.31 14.47 -6.00
N LYS A 255 0.46 15.53 -5.75
CA LYS A 255 0.66 16.62 -6.72
C LYS A 255 1.31 16.10 -8.01
N SER A 256 2.32 15.23 -7.89
CA SER A 256 2.97 14.57 -9.00
C SER A 256 2.02 13.66 -9.76
N MET A 257 1.22 12.86 -9.05
CA MET A 257 0.25 11.95 -9.66
C MET A 257 -0.73 12.71 -10.57
N PHE A 258 -1.33 13.78 -10.08
CA PHE A 258 -2.24 14.61 -10.88
C PHE A 258 -1.54 15.30 -12.04
N SER A 259 -0.33 15.83 -11.81
CA SER A 259 0.43 16.54 -12.85
C SER A 259 0.87 15.63 -13.99
N ILE A 260 1.45 14.47 -13.67
CA ILE A 260 1.84 13.47 -14.68
C ILE A 260 0.61 12.99 -15.43
N THR A 261 -0.49 12.73 -14.73
CA THR A 261 -1.71 12.22 -15.37
C THR A 261 -2.26 13.21 -16.39
N ARG A 262 -2.25 14.52 -16.09
CA ARG A 262 -2.64 15.57 -17.04
C ARG A 262 -1.76 15.58 -18.29
N GLU A 263 -0.44 15.55 -18.11
CA GLU A 263 0.49 15.56 -19.25
C GLU A 263 0.43 14.25 -20.05
N LEU A 264 0.25 13.12 -19.36
CA LEU A 264 0.18 11.81 -20.01
C LEU A 264 -1.10 11.66 -20.83
N PHE A 265 -2.25 12.16 -20.37
CA PHE A 265 -3.51 12.07 -21.11
C PHE A 265 -3.53 12.85 -22.43
N VAL A 266 -2.57 13.73 -22.67
CA VAL A 266 -2.34 14.32 -24.00
C VAL A 266 -1.77 13.28 -24.96
N VAL A 267 -0.96 12.34 -24.47
CA VAL A 267 -0.18 11.39 -25.27
C VAL A 267 -0.77 9.98 -25.27
N SER A 268 -1.38 9.55 -24.17
CA SER A 268 -1.89 8.21 -23.96
C SER A 268 -3.04 8.20 -22.95
N PRO A 269 -4.15 7.48 -23.21
CA PRO A 269 -5.26 7.35 -22.27
C PRO A 269 -4.94 6.44 -21.08
N TYR A 270 -3.79 5.76 -21.10
CA TYR A 270 -3.41 4.78 -20.07
C TYR A 270 -2.33 5.33 -19.15
N PHE A 271 -2.64 5.40 -17.86
CA PHE A 271 -1.70 5.68 -16.79
C PHE A 271 -1.31 4.39 -16.06
N SER A 272 -0.01 4.21 -15.79
CA SER A 272 0.51 3.11 -14.97
C SER A 272 1.21 3.70 -13.75
N TYR A 273 0.96 3.13 -12.58
CA TYR A 273 1.38 3.68 -11.30
C TYR A 273 2.88 3.53 -11.06
N PHE A 274 3.44 4.51 -10.35
CA PHE A 274 4.84 4.56 -9.95
C PHE A 274 4.99 3.97 -8.55
N SER A 275 5.90 3.01 -8.39
CA SER A 275 6.18 2.39 -7.08
C SER A 275 7.63 1.92 -6.99
N GLN A 276 8.23 2.13 -5.82
CA GLN A 276 9.55 1.60 -5.48
C GLN A 276 9.55 0.08 -5.23
N ASP A 277 8.38 -0.55 -5.09
CA ASP A 277 8.24 -1.99 -4.81
C ASP A 277 9.02 -2.87 -5.80
N HIS A 278 9.21 -2.39 -7.03
CA HIS A 278 9.98 -3.11 -8.05
C HIS A 278 11.47 -3.26 -7.69
N LEU A 279 12.06 -2.26 -7.03
CA LEU A 279 13.43 -2.34 -6.51
C LEU A 279 13.50 -3.26 -5.28
N GLU A 280 12.51 -3.20 -4.40
CA GLU A 280 12.45 -4.09 -3.22
C GLU A 280 12.30 -5.57 -3.61
N ILE A 281 11.50 -5.86 -4.64
CA ILE A 281 11.39 -7.21 -5.22
C ILE A 281 12.74 -7.66 -5.79
N LEU A 282 13.46 -6.79 -6.49
CA LEU A 282 14.80 -7.09 -6.99
C LEU A 282 15.76 -7.41 -5.85
N PHE A 283 15.79 -6.60 -4.78
CA PHE A 283 16.60 -6.87 -3.60
C PHE A 283 16.20 -8.15 -2.89
N GLY A 284 14.90 -8.45 -2.80
CA GLY A 284 14.40 -9.72 -2.28
C GLY A 284 14.96 -10.93 -3.03
N ARG A 285 14.95 -10.87 -4.36
CA ARG A 285 15.52 -11.93 -5.23
C ARG A 285 17.03 -12.08 -5.05
N ILE A 286 17.76 -10.96 -4.96
CA ILE A 286 19.21 -11.01 -4.74
C ILE A 286 19.51 -11.65 -3.38
N ARG A 287 18.77 -11.31 -2.32
CA ARG A 287 18.92 -11.94 -0.99
C ARG A 287 18.61 -13.44 -1.02
N GLN A 288 17.52 -13.84 -1.69
CA GLN A 288 17.12 -15.25 -1.79
C GLN A 288 18.17 -16.14 -2.47
N LYS A 289 18.94 -15.61 -3.42
CA LYS A 289 20.02 -16.37 -4.09
C LYS A 289 21.12 -16.85 -3.15
N PHE A 290 21.29 -16.23 -1.98
CA PHE A 290 22.41 -16.51 -1.08
C PHE A 290 21.98 -17.13 0.27
N GLY A 291 20.75 -17.62 0.41
CA GLY A 291 20.34 -18.48 1.54
C GLY A 291 18.87 -18.39 1.97
N ALA A 292 18.37 -19.49 2.56
CA ALA A 292 16.98 -19.67 3.00
C ALA A 292 16.71 -19.33 4.49
N ASN A 293 17.76 -19.22 5.33
CA ASN A 293 17.64 -19.01 6.78
C ASN A 293 18.38 -17.72 7.20
N ASN A 294 17.62 -16.68 7.58
CA ASN A 294 18.05 -15.32 7.99
C ASN A 294 18.64 -14.42 6.88
N PRO A 295 18.49 -13.07 6.98
CA PRO A 295 18.70 -12.17 5.85
C PRO A 295 20.20 -11.94 5.65
N VAL A 296 20.86 -12.85 4.93
CA VAL A 296 22.23 -12.60 4.47
C VAL A 296 22.18 -11.38 3.55
N VAL A 297 22.70 -10.26 4.03
CA VAL A 297 22.94 -9.08 3.20
C VAL A 297 24.11 -9.45 2.28
N PRO A 298 23.93 -9.48 0.95
CA PRO A 298 24.98 -9.90 0.04
C PRO A 298 26.17 -8.95 0.14
N ASN A 299 27.39 -9.50 0.17
CA ASN A 299 28.58 -8.68 0.03
C ASN A 299 28.70 -8.11 -1.39
N VAL A 300 29.63 -7.17 -1.60
CA VAL A 300 29.83 -6.50 -2.89
C VAL A 300 30.02 -7.47 -4.05
N THR A 301 30.83 -8.52 -3.85
CA THR A 301 31.12 -9.52 -4.89
C THR A 301 29.89 -10.35 -5.22
N GLN A 302 29.14 -10.78 -4.22
CA GLN A 302 27.88 -11.49 -4.36
C GLN A 302 26.84 -10.64 -5.10
N PHE A 303 26.70 -9.36 -4.73
CA PHE A 303 25.80 -8.42 -5.42
C PHE A 303 26.20 -8.23 -6.88
N LYS A 304 27.48 -7.96 -7.17
CA LYS A 304 27.98 -7.82 -8.55
C LYS A 304 27.70 -9.08 -9.38
N THR A 305 27.95 -10.26 -8.80
CA THR A 305 27.71 -11.55 -9.46
C THR A 305 26.23 -11.76 -9.73
N ALA A 306 25.37 -11.49 -8.76
CA ALA A 306 23.93 -11.58 -8.92
C ALA A 306 23.41 -10.64 -10.01
N MET A 307 23.91 -9.40 -10.05
CA MET A 307 23.56 -8.43 -11.10
C MET A 307 24.00 -8.90 -12.49
N LYS A 308 25.24 -9.39 -12.64
CA LYS A 308 25.74 -9.98 -13.90
C LYS A 308 24.86 -11.14 -14.35
N GLN A 309 24.51 -12.05 -13.44
CA GLN A 309 23.64 -13.18 -13.75
C GLN A 309 22.22 -12.75 -14.14
N ILE A 310 21.65 -11.73 -13.51
CA ILE A 310 20.32 -11.21 -13.87
C ILE A 310 20.34 -10.65 -15.30
N LEU A 311 21.42 -9.96 -15.68
CA LEU A 311 21.60 -9.47 -17.04
C LEU A 311 21.77 -10.61 -18.06
N LEU A 312 22.51 -11.67 -17.70
CA LEU A 312 22.80 -12.82 -18.57
C LEU A 312 21.64 -13.83 -18.69
N LYS A 313 20.90 -14.11 -17.60
CA LYS A 313 19.72 -15.00 -17.66
C LYS A 313 18.62 -14.43 -18.55
N ASN A 314 18.57 -13.11 -18.73
CA ASN A 314 17.63 -12.47 -19.65
C ASN A 314 17.97 -12.70 -21.14
N SER A 315 19.16 -13.23 -21.48
CA SER A 315 19.65 -13.34 -22.86
C SER A 315 19.86 -14.77 -23.38
N ILE A 316 19.65 -15.83 -22.59
CA ILE A 316 19.95 -17.21 -22.99
C ILE A 316 18.70 -18.10 -22.86
N LYS A 317 18.18 -18.60 -23.98
CA LYS A 317 17.20 -19.69 -24.05
C LYS A 317 17.84 -20.90 -24.76
N CYS A 318 17.71 -22.10 -24.20
CA CYS A 318 18.02 -23.33 -24.93
C CYS A 318 16.99 -23.57 -26.05
N ARG A 319 17.44 -24.06 -27.22
CA ARG A 319 16.54 -24.56 -28.26
C ARG A 319 15.88 -25.85 -27.76
N THR A 320 14.57 -25.95 -27.87
CA THR A 320 13.75 -27.09 -27.41
C THR A 320 13.98 -28.41 -28.17
N ASN A 321 14.92 -28.46 -29.13
CA ASN A 321 15.24 -29.66 -29.92
C ASN A 321 16.66 -30.20 -29.64
N GLY A 322 17.30 -29.82 -28.53
CA GLY A 322 18.53 -30.47 -28.08
C GLY A 322 18.22 -31.71 -27.23
N ASN A 323 19.05 -32.74 -27.31
CA ASN A 323 18.94 -34.02 -26.58
C ASN A 323 19.05 -33.91 -25.03
N CYS A 324 18.84 -32.74 -24.42
CA CYS A 324 18.92 -32.53 -22.98
C CYS A 324 17.60 -31.99 -22.44
N ASN A 325 17.04 -32.69 -21.45
CA ASN A 325 15.85 -32.25 -20.72
C ASN A 325 16.13 -30.93 -19.99
N SER A 326 15.33 -29.90 -20.28
CA SER A 326 15.36 -28.62 -19.57
C SER A 326 14.71 -28.79 -18.20
N PHE A 327 15.50 -28.74 -17.13
CA PHE A 327 15.00 -28.81 -15.74
C PHE A 327 14.65 -27.42 -15.13
N ASP A 328 14.86 -26.33 -15.89
CA ASP A 328 14.63 -24.95 -15.44
C ASP A 328 13.47 -24.29 -16.23
N ASP A 329 12.23 -24.71 -15.97
CA ASP A 329 11.04 -23.93 -16.36
C ASP A 329 10.70 -22.94 -15.23
N ASP A 330 11.52 -21.91 -15.09
CA ASP A 330 11.25 -20.79 -14.18
C ASP A 330 10.32 -19.78 -14.90
N PRO A 331 9.22 -19.30 -14.28
CA PRO A 331 8.04 -18.74 -14.96
C PRO A 331 8.17 -17.27 -15.36
N VAL A 332 9.36 -16.82 -15.79
CA VAL A 332 9.55 -15.45 -16.28
C VAL A 332 9.55 -15.44 -17.80
N GLY A 333 8.42 -14.99 -18.33
CA GLY A 333 8.26 -14.61 -19.73
C GLY A 333 9.34 -13.64 -20.19
N SER A 334 9.80 -13.83 -21.42
CA SER A 334 10.83 -13.00 -22.07
C SER A 334 10.40 -11.54 -22.23
N LEU A 335 11.38 -10.65 -22.40
CA LEU A 335 11.22 -9.22 -22.71
C LEU A 335 10.30 -8.95 -23.92
N PHE A 336 10.16 -9.92 -24.84
CA PHE A 336 9.12 -9.97 -25.84
C PHE A 336 8.29 -11.24 -25.64
N GLU A 337 7.03 -11.10 -25.21
CA GLU A 337 6.05 -12.19 -25.24
C GLU A 337 5.34 -12.12 -26.59
N TYR A 338 5.71 -13.00 -27.54
CA TYR A 338 4.82 -13.28 -28.67
C TYR A 338 3.66 -14.13 -28.14
N LYS A 339 2.53 -13.48 -27.85
CA LYS A 339 1.29 -14.17 -27.49
C LYS A 339 0.64 -14.73 -28.75
N TRP A 340 0.89 -16.00 -29.03
CA TRP A 340 0.03 -16.76 -29.94
C TRP A 340 -1.30 -17.04 -29.23
N ALA A 341 -2.41 -16.88 -29.94
CA ALA A 341 -3.74 -17.17 -29.40
C ALA A 341 -3.79 -18.64 -28.92
N LYS A 342 -4.12 -18.86 -27.65
CA LYS A 342 -4.28 -20.22 -27.11
C LYS A 342 -5.45 -20.90 -27.81
N LYS A 343 -5.18 -22.05 -28.44
CA LYS A 343 -6.21 -23.02 -28.84
C LYS A 343 -6.85 -23.57 -27.56
N LYS A 344 -8.18 -23.57 -27.51
CA LYS A 344 -8.97 -24.25 -26.46
C LYS A 344 -8.69 -25.75 -26.53
N ASN A 345 -8.06 -26.31 -25.51
CA ASN A 345 -8.20 -27.73 -25.20
C ASN A 345 -9.18 -27.86 -24.05
N ARG A 346 -10.22 -28.66 -24.27
CA ARG A 346 -11.16 -29.15 -23.26
C ARG A 346 -10.47 -30.31 -22.56
N GLU A 347 -10.36 -30.28 -21.24
CA GLU A 347 -10.15 -31.49 -20.44
C GLU A 347 -10.95 -31.40 -19.13
N GLU A 348 -11.31 -32.60 -18.69
CA GLU A 348 -12.39 -33.03 -17.81
C GLU A 348 -12.18 -32.72 -16.32
N PHE A 349 -13.30 -32.67 -15.61
CA PHE A 349 -13.35 -32.53 -14.15
C PHE A 349 -13.08 -33.89 -13.47
N PRO A 350 -12.25 -33.96 -12.42
CA PRO A 350 -12.34 -35.04 -11.45
C PRO A 350 -13.38 -34.67 -10.39
N THR A 351 -14.40 -35.52 -10.27
CA THR A 351 -15.33 -35.57 -9.13
C THR A 351 -14.59 -36.03 -7.87
N GLN A 352 -14.54 -35.19 -6.84
CA GLN A 352 -14.27 -35.62 -5.47
C GLN A 352 -15.57 -35.52 -4.67
N SER A 353 -16.01 -36.67 -4.14
CA SER A 353 -17.13 -36.83 -3.24
C SER A 353 -16.89 -36.10 -1.93
N LEU A 354 -17.80 -35.20 -1.57
CA LEU A 354 -17.86 -34.55 -0.26
C LEU A 354 -18.58 -35.50 0.72
N ASN A 355 -17.88 -35.95 1.76
CA ASN A 355 -18.50 -36.57 2.92
C ASN A 355 -19.25 -35.49 3.71
N HIS A 356 -20.56 -35.36 3.48
CA HIS A 356 -21.48 -34.74 4.42
C HIS A 356 -21.66 -35.68 5.59
N ASN A 357 -21.08 -35.36 6.76
CA ASN A 357 -21.64 -35.74 8.08
C ASN A 357 -20.91 -35.13 9.30
N ASP A 358 -19.78 -34.42 9.14
CA ASP A 358 -19.06 -33.85 10.29
C ASP A 358 -19.36 -32.37 10.61
N ASP A 359 -20.09 -31.66 9.73
CA ASP A 359 -20.31 -30.20 9.88
C ASP A 359 -21.45 -29.82 10.84
N TYR A 360 -22.38 -30.74 11.15
CA TYR A 360 -23.55 -30.42 11.98
C TYR A 360 -23.20 -30.30 13.48
N ASN A 361 -22.26 -31.12 13.96
CA ASN A 361 -21.83 -31.12 15.36
C ASN A 361 -20.88 -29.95 15.71
N ILE A 362 -20.22 -29.34 14.73
CA ILE A 362 -19.34 -28.17 14.96
C ILE A 362 -20.15 -26.87 15.06
N MET A 363 -21.30 -26.76 14.36
CA MET A 363 -22.18 -25.60 14.48
C MET A 363 -22.93 -25.55 15.82
N GLN A 364 -23.45 -26.68 16.30
CA GLN A 364 -24.13 -26.78 17.60
C GLN A 364 -23.20 -26.38 18.76
N ASN A 365 -21.98 -26.93 18.80
CA ASN A 365 -21.00 -26.63 19.86
C ASN A 365 -20.52 -25.16 19.86
N LYS A 366 -20.57 -24.45 18.72
CA LYS A 366 -20.27 -23.00 18.66
C LYS A 366 -21.46 -22.14 19.08
N LEU A 367 -22.68 -22.60 18.89
CA LEU A 367 -23.90 -21.90 19.26
C LEU A 367 -24.10 -21.91 20.80
N ASP A 368 -23.78 -23.03 21.45
CA ASP A 368 -23.82 -23.13 22.91
C ASP A 368 -22.74 -22.28 23.62
N LEU A 369 -21.59 -22.07 22.97
CA LEU A 369 -20.53 -21.18 23.46
C LEU A 369 -20.89 -19.69 23.31
N LEU A 370 -21.87 -19.35 22.46
CA LEU A 370 -22.35 -17.97 22.26
C LEU A 370 -23.37 -17.54 23.32
N ASN A 371 -24.11 -18.49 23.90
CA ASN A 371 -25.19 -18.22 24.85
C ASN A 371 -24.73 -18.17 26.31
N ASN A 372 -23.58 -18.77 26.63
CA ASN A 372 -23.05 -18.77 27.99
C ASN A 372 -21.92 -17.76 28.13
N LEU A 373 -22.23 -16.58 28.65
CA LEU A 373 -21.38 -15.76 29.53
C LEU A 373 -22.17 -14.50 29.89
N GLN A 374 -22.40 -14.30 31.19
CA GLN A 374 -22.88 -13.04 31.77
C GLN A 374 -21.88 -11.92 31.41
N SER A 375 -22.10 -11.26 30.28
CA SER A 375 -21.37 -10.06 29.90
C SER A 375 -22.23 -8.83 30.19
N SER A 376 -21.61 -7.74 30.64
CA SER A 376 -22.26 -6.42 30.75
C SER A 376 -23.07 -6.10 29.47
N SER A 377 -24.21 -5.40 29.59
CA SER A 377 -25.15 -5.20 28.46
C SER A 377 -24.46 -4.69 27.19
N ILE A 378 -23.45 -3.83 27.35
CA ILE A 378 -22.65 -3.24 26.26
C ILE A 378 -21.77 -4.27 25.53
N CYS A 379 -21.17 -5.23 26.25
CA CYS A 379 -20.40 -6.32 25.62
C CYS A 379 -21.30 -7.25 24.81
N TYR A 380 -22.53 -7.45 25.27
CA TYR A 380 -23.55 -8.22 24.54
C TYR A 380 -23.97 -7.51 23.25
N GLU A 381 -24.21 -6.19 23.30
CA GLU A 381 -24.50 -5.38 22.11
C GLU A 381 -23.37 -5.43 21.08
N ALA A 382 -22.12 -5.29 21.53
CA ALA A 382 -20.94 -5.40 20.67
C ALA A 382 -20.88 -6.75 19.94
N LYS A 383 -21.09 -7.86 20.66
CA LYS A 383 -21.13 -9.21 20.07
C LYS A 383 -22.28 -9.35 19.05
N ARG A 384 -23.47 -8.85 19.39
CA ARG A 384 -24.66 -8.92 18.53
C ARG A 384 -24.45 -8.16 17.21
N SER A 385 -23.84 -6.98 17.24
CA SER A 385 -23.54 -6.25 16.00
C SER A 385 -22.47 -6.93 15.15
N ILE A 386 -21.47 -7.58 15.76
CA ILE A 386 -20.50 -8.39 15.01
C ILE A 386 -21.23 -9.54 14.28
N LEU A 387 -22.16 -10.21 14.95
CA LEU A 387 -22.97 -11.27 14.34
C LEU A 387 -23.81 -10.74 13.17
N TYR A 388 -24.48 -9.60 13.33
CA TYR A 388 -25.24 -8.96 12.24
C TYR A 388 -24.35 -8.57 11.06
N TYR A 389 -23.13 -8.07 11.32
CA TYR A 389 -22.17 -7.76 10.26
C TYR A 389 -21.77 -9.03 9.49
N ILE A 390 -21.49 -10.13 10.19
CA ILE A 390 -21.14 -11.43 9.59
C ILE A 390 -22.33 -11.96 8.77
N ALA A 391 -23.53 -11.95 9.33
CA ALA A 391 -24.75 -12.39 8.65
C ALA A 391 -25.00 -11.57 7.37
N GLY A 392 -24.95 -10.23 7.46
CA GLY A 392 -25.09 -9.34 6.31
C GLY A 392 -24.00 -9.54 5.26
N TYR A 393 -22.76 -9.83 5.68
CA TYR A 393 -21.68 -10.20 4.77
C TYR A 393 -21.97 -11.50 4.01
N ILE A 394 -22.46 -12.53 4.71
CA ILE A 394 -22.85 -13.82 4.13
C ILE A 394 -23.98 -13.61 3.12
N VAL A 395 -25.05 -12.90 3.50
CA VAL A 395 -26.18 -12.57 2.62
C VAL A 395 -25.70 -11.85 1.36
N ARG A 396 -24.82 -10.85 1.49
CA ARG A 396 -24.27 -10.13 0.33
C ARG A 396 -23.42 -11.02 -0.58
N LYS A 397 -22.76 -12.05 -0.02
CA LYS A 397 -21.88 -12.94 -0.77
C LYS A 397 -22.62 -14.06 -1.48
N ILE A 398 -23.70 -14.54 -0.89
CA ILE A 398 -24.55 -15.55 -1.51
C ILE A 398 -25.47 -14.82 -2.49
N ASN A 399 -25.19 -14.95 -3.78
CA ASN A 399 -26.05 -14.44 -4.84
C ASN A 399 -27.29 -15.35 -4.92
N LEU A 400 -28.23 -15.18 -4.00
CA LEU A 400 -29.41 -16.05 -3.90
C LEU A 400 -30.40 -15.72 -5.01
N ASN A 401 -30.50 -16.63 -5.98
CA ASN A 401 -31.47 -16.58 -7.07
C ASN A 401 -32.82 -17.23 -6.69
N CYS A 402 -32.92 -17.84 -5.50
CA CYS A 402 -34.12 -18.53 -5.02
C CYS A 402 -34.85 -17.68 -3.96
N GLU A 403 -36.14 -17.42 -4.16
CA GLU A 403 -36.94 -16.56 -3.30
C GLU A 403 -37.20 -17.19 -1.92
N SER A 404 -37.40 -18.51 -1.83
CA SER A 404 -37.62 -19.20 -0.53
C SER A 404 -36.38 -19.17 0.37
N CYS A 405 -35.18 -19.19 -0.22
CA CYS A 405 -33.92 -19.04 0.52
C CYS A 405 -33.74 -17.61 1.06
N LYS A 406 -34.25 -16.60 0.35
CA LYS A 406 -34.26 -15.21 0.84
C LYS A 406 -35.24 -15.03 2.00
N GLU A 407 -36.43 -15.60 1.89
CA GLU A 407 -37.45 -15.54 2.95
C GLU A 407 -36.99 -16.25 4.22
N SER A 408 -36.33 -17.40 4.11
CA SER A 408 -35.79 -18.14 5.25
C SER A 408 -34.68 -17.40 6.01
N LEU A 409 -33.96 -16.48 5.34
CA LEU A 409 -32.92 -15.64 5.96
C LEU A 409 -33.49 -14.40 6.66
N LEU A 410 -34.72 -13.98 6.35
CA LEU A 410 -35.40 -12.84 6.97
C LEU A 410 -36.20 -13.23 8.23
N LEU A 411 -36.40 -14.53 8.47
CA LEU A 411 -37.20 -15.09 9.56
C LEU A 411 -36.38 -15.49 10.81
N GLN A 412 -35.09 -15.14 10.87
CA GLN A 412 -34.23 -15.27 12.08
C GLN A 412 -33.80 -13.89 12.56
#